data_AF-A0A4R4LG41-F1
#
_entry.id   AF-A0A4R4LG41-F1
#
_cell.length_a   1.000
_cell.length_b   1.000
_cell.length_c   1.000
_cell.angle_alpha   90.00
_cell.angle_beta   90.00
_cell.angle_gamma   90.00
#
_symmetry.space_group_name_H-M   'P 1'
#
loop_
_entity.id
_entity.type
_entity.pdbx_description
1 polymer ?
#
loop_
_entity_poly.entity_id
_entity_poly.type
_entity_poly.pdbx_seq_one_letter_code
_entity_poly.pdbx_strand_id
1 'polypeptide(L)'
;MLTPESAAAYQQETVAQIDLADAVAQGTRDAFERLRNVHAYGVLCYEIYTLVNDHALLVIEQALRDRFIDFHDGSCTFVGRDGRENTIAIGGYEDVSKAARRFSPARRYRLRVGCGPATVEFNGMLDGLRKWARAAGLLRGQRNRHIEQLLAKLRNSVAHPSSTHLLTPVDCAMTLRDLAEFINQLWGVPTPGGRLYPAPAERDVLFIGWNANGRMTLAPADHLTVDLVSLDDIEQCAIVRGFFNPGTRLEDPDLHYFNSRYENTRLPTEYLWGPGLPTEAAAWLTTTRPTRDSVDLLDQVFAIRHDGDRVYRPMKPGVVALLDPADQTGHWYLVQADFPQDAFVHIRQLLAAEPGCSQPGECTACPVEILDQGTVAELVGRGHLAPTSTALPPFFCLRDDIPSWQPAPQAPTARRRHVARATAAVLAPDNSA
;
A
#
# COMPACT_ATOMS: atom_id res chain seq x y z
N MET A 1 -42.81 6.64 1.56
CA MET A 1 -42.90 6.18 0.14
C MET A 1 -41.67 6.70 -0.57
N LEU A 2 -40.94 5.85 -1.31
CA LEU A 2 -39.89 6.33 -2.22
C LEU A 2 -40.55 6.98 -3.43
N THR A 3 -40.28 8.26 -3.68
CA THR A 3 -40.63 8.95 -4.94
C THR A 3 -39.42 9.01 -5.87
N PRO A 4 -39.60 9.14 -7.20
CA PRO A 4 -38.49 9.34 -8.14
C PRO A 4 -37.59 10.51 -7.76
N GLU A 5 -38.16 11.61 -7.25
CA GLU A 5 -37.42 12.79 -6.79
C GLU A 5 -36.58 12.48 -5.56
N SER A 6 -37.14 11.73 -4.59
CA SER A 6 -36.39 11.29 -3.41
C SER A 6 -35.25 10.32 -3.77
N ALA A 7 -35.43 9.49 -4.81
CA ALA A 7 -34.39 8.61 -5.31
C ALA A 7 -33.26 9.39 -6.02
N ALA A 8 -33.61 10.37 -6.86
CA ALA A 8 -32.63 11.24 -7.52
C ALA A 8 -31.85 12.09 -6.51
N ALA A 9 -32.52 12.67 -5.52
CA ALA A 9 -31.90 13.43 -4.42
C ALA A 9 -30.92 12.55 -3.63
N TYR A 10 -31.33 11.33 -3.25
CA TYR A 10 -30.46 10.39 -2.57
C TYR A 10 -29.20 10.04 -3.39
N GLN A 11 -29.33 9.83 -4.71
CA GLN A 11 -28.18 9.56 -5.58
C GLN A 11 -27.26 10.77 -5.73
N GLN A 12 -27.79 12.00 -5.70
CA GLN A 12 -26.98 13.22 -5.67
C GLN A 12 -26.21 13.35 -4.35
N GLU A 13 -26.90 13.19 -3.21
CA GLU A 13 -26.28 13.26 -1.88
C GLU A 13 -25.16 12.22 -1.70
N THR A 14 -25.34 11.02 -2.28
CA THR A 14 -24.35 9.94 -2.22
C THR A 14 -22.98 10.32 -2.80
N VAL A 15 -22.97 11.21 -3.80
CA VAL A 15 -21.74 11.66 -4.49
C VAL A 15 -21.39 13.12 -4.21
N ALA A 16 -22.29 13.91 -3.61
CA ALA A 16 -22.09 15.32 -3.33
C ALA A 16 -20.93 15.60 -2.36
N GLN A 17 -20.65 14.67 -1.46
CA GLN A 17 -19.54 14.78 -0.49
C GLN A 17 -18.18 14.40 -1.08
N ILE A 18 -18.12 14.04 -2.37
CA ILE A 18 -16.88 13.68 -3.04
C ILE A 18 -16.30 14.94 -3.66
N ASP A 19 -15.29 15.50 -3.00
CA ASP A 19 -14.66 16.75 -3.39
C ASP A 19 -13.23 16.57 -3.92
N LEU A 20 -12.87 17.43 -4.86
CA LEU A 20 -11.51 17.54 -5.38
C LEU A 20 -10.78 18.71 -4.74
N ALA A 21 -9.53 18.49 -4.35
CA ALA A 21 -8.65 19.50 -3.79
C ALA A 21 -8.56 20.75 -4.68
N ASP A 22 -8.54 21.95 -4.11
CA ASP A 22 -8.63 23.22 -4.84
C ASP A 22 -7.57 23.38 -5.96
N ALA A 23 -6.37 22.87 -5.72
CA ALA A 23 -5.25 22.94 -6.66
C ALA A 23 -5.40 22.07 -7.93
N VAL A 24 -6.39 21.17 -7.97
CA VAL A 24 -6.63 20.32 -9.16
C VAL A 24 -6.92 21.18 -10.37
N ALA A 25 -6.25 20.86 -11.48
CA ALA A 25 -6.39 21.58 -12.75
C ALA A 25 -7.85 21.65 -13.22
N GLN A 26 -8.25 22.80 -13.76
CA GLN A 26 -9.64 23.08 -14.14
C GLN A 26 -10.20 22.04 -15.12
N GLY A 27 -9.41 21.60 -16.10
CA GLY A 27 -9.86 20.60 -17.07
C GLY A 27 -10.26 19.27 -16.43
N THR A 28 -9.46 18.78 -15.48
CA THR A 28 -9.76 17.57 -14.69
C THR A 28 -10.95 17.80 -13.76
N ARG A 29 -11.03 18.96 -13.10
CA ARG A 29 -12.18 19.31 -12.24
C ARG A 29 -13.49 19.31 -13.03
N ASP A 30 -13.53 19.98 -14.18
CA ASP A 30 -14.72 20.04 -15.02
C ASP A 30 -15.14 18.65 -15.52
N ALA A 31 -14.17 17.77 -15.82
CA ALA A 31 -14.46 16.39 -16.21
C ALA A 31 -15.08 15.58 -15.07
N PHE A 32 -14.54 15.70 -13.86
CA PHE A 32 -15.08 15.05 -12.67
C PHE A 32 -16.49 15.57 -12.32
N GLU A 33 -16.70 16.89 -12.34
CA GLU A 33 -18.00 17.50 -12.04
C GLU A 33 -19.07 17.09 -13.05
N ARG A 34 -18.71 16.96 -14.33
CA ARG A 34 -19.64 16.39 -15.34
C ARG A 34 -20.06 14.97 -14.97
N LEU A 35 -19.14 14.11 -14.53
CA LEU A 35 -19.48 12.75 -14.11
C LEU A 35 -20.38 12.72 -12.87
N ARG A 36 -20.07 13.55 -11.88
CA ARG A 36 -20.87 13.69 -10.66
C ARG A 36 -22.30 14.14 -10.97
N ASN A 37 -22.46 15.09 -11.90
CA ASN A 37 -23.77 15.55 -12.36
C ASN A 37 -24.53 14.46 -13.15
N VAL A 38 -23.85 13.76 -14.05
CA VAL A 38 -24.48 12.73 -14.90
C VAL A 38 -24.89 11.49 -14.09
N HIS A 39 -24.17 11.15 -13.02
CA HIS A 39 -24.53 10.07 -12.09
C HIS A 39 -25.99 10.14 -11.62
N ALA A 40 -26.46 11.35 -11.26
CA ALA A 40 -27.83 11.55 -10.78
C ALA A 40 -28.90 11.19 -11.83
N TYR A 41 -28.59 11.34 -13.13
CA TYR A 41 -29.50 10.97 -14.21
C TYR A 41 -29.62 9.44 -14.39
N GLY A 42 -28.75 8.64 -13.76
CA GLY A 42 -28.85 7.18 -13.80
C GLY A 42 -30.14 6.62 -13.20
N VAL A 43 -30.84 7.39 -12.35
CA VAL A 43 -32.19 7.04 -11.88
C VAL A 43 -33.21 7.01 -13.02
N LEU A 44 -33.00 7.78 -14.08
CA LEU A 44 -33.88 7.85 -15.25
C LEU A 44 -33.52 6.81 -16.31
N CYS A 45 -32.24 6.41 -16.41
CA CYS A 45 -31.73 5.41 -17.34
C CYS A 45 -30.53 4.69 -16.71
N TYR A 46 -30.71 3.44 -16.33
CA TYR A 46 -29.75 2.69 -15.51
C TYR A 46 -28.40 2.51 -16.20
N GLU A 47 -28.37 2.43 -17.53
CA GLU A 47 -27.18 2.35 -18.36
C GLU A 47 -26.22 3.53 -18.15
N ILE A 48 -26.74 4.69 -17.73
CA ILE A 48 -25.92 5.87 -17.43
C ILE A 48 -24.90 5.58 -16.33
N TYR A 49 -25.20 4.74 -15.33
CA TYR A 49 -24.22 4.37 -14.29
C TYR A 49 -23.00 3.65 -14.89
N THR A 50 -23.23 2.83 -15.91
CA THR A 50 -22.15 2.14 -16.62
C THR A 50 -21.34 3.13 -17.45
N LEU A 51 -22.01 4.05 -18.14
CA LEU A 51 -21.34 5.12 -18.91
C LEU A 51 -20.49 6.03 -18.03
N VAL A 52 -21.00 6.42 -16.85
CA VAL A 52 -20.25 7.24 -15.89
C VAL A 52 -19.05 6.48 -15.35
N ASN A 53 -19.20 5.21 -14.98
CA ASN A 53 -18.10 4.37 -14.53
C ASN A 53 -16.99 4.25 -15.59
N ASP A 54 -17.38 3.95 -16.83
CA ASP A 54 -16.45 3.77 -17.94
C ASP A 54 -15.73 5.08 -18.28
N HIS A 55 -16.45 6.21 -18.23
CA HIS A 55 -15.85 7.53 -18.45
C HIS A 55 -14.95 7.97 -17.28
N ALA A 56 -15.25 7.58 -16.04
CA ALA A 56 -14.37 7.82 -14.88
C ALA A 56 -12.98 7.20 -15.10
N LEU A 57 -12.91 6.01 -15.70
CA LEU A 57 -11.64 5.36 -16.06
C LEU A 57 -10.83 6.16 -17.11
N LEU A 58 -11.50 6.93 -17.98
CA LEU A 58 -10.84 7.82 -18.93
C LEU A 58 -10.31 9.10 -18.26
N VAL A 59 -11.03 9.62 -17.26
CA VAL A 59 -10.61 10.81 -16.49
C VAL A 59 -9.32 10.57 -15.72
N ILE A 60 -9.01 9.32 -15.30
CA ILE A 60 -7.71 8.95 -14.71
C ILE A 60 -6.55 9.39 -15.61
N GLU A 61 -6.64 9.11 -16.91
CA GLU A 61 -5.59 9.47 -17.87
C GLU A 61 -5.51 10.98 -18.05
N GLN A 62 -6.65 11.67 -18.11
CA GLN A 62 -6.67 13.13 -18.18
C GLN A 62 -6.01 13.76 -16.95
N ALA A 63 -6.33 13.31 -15.74
CA ALA A 63 -5.74 13.80 -14.50
C ALA A 63 -4.23 13.61 -14.46
N LEU A 64 -3.73 12.45 -14.91
CA LEU A 64 -2.30 12.19 -15.03
C LEU A 64 -1.61 13.14 -16.02
N ARG A 65 -2.26 13.43 -17.16
CA ARG A 65 -1.73 14.37 -18.16
C ARG A 65 -1.68 15.78 -17.60
N ASP A 66 -2.77 16.26 -17.02
CA ASP A 66 -2.83 17.60 -16.44
C ASP A 66 -1.77 17.76 -15.33
N ARG A 67 -1.65 16.76 -14.44
CA ARG A 67 -0.62 16.76 -13.40
C ARG A 67 0.79 16.68 -13.96
N PHE A 68 1.02 15.95 -15.06
CA PHE A 68 2.32 15.88 -15.72
C PHE A 68 2.80 17.25 -16.19
N ILE A 69 1.91 17.99 -16.85
CA ILE A 69 2.19 19.33 -17.38
C ILE A 69 2.52 20.29 -16.24
N ASP A 70 1.68 20.29 -15.20
CA ASP A 70 1.85 21.11 -14.00
C ASP A 70 3.18 20.81 -13.28
N PHE A 71 3.50 19.53 -13.06
CA PHE A 71 4.73 19.11 -12.39
C PHE A 71 6.02 19.53 -13.11
N HIS A 72 6.00 19.60 -14.44
CA HIS A 72 7.17 19.88 -15.26
C HIS A 72 7.35 21.37 -15.62
N ASP A 73 6.41 22.22 -15.22
CA ASP A 73 6.48 23.68 -15.36
C ASP A 73 6.99 24.14 -16.74
N GLY A 74 6.37 23.60 -17.80
CA GLY A 74 6.64 24.01 -19.18
C GLY A 74 7.81 23.33 -19.89
N SER A 75 8.55 22.41 -19.26
CA SER A 75 9.57 21.62 -19.99
C SER A 75 9.86 20.24 -19.40
N CYS A 76 10.18 19.25 -20.23
CA CYS A 76 10.65 17.95 -19.75
C CYS A 76 11.89 17.45 -20.50
N THR A 77 12.66 16.59 -19.85
CA THR A 77 13.96 16.13 -20.36
C THR A 77 14.00 14.62 -20.54
N PHE A 78 14.37 14.19 -21.73
CA PHE A 78 14.66 12.78 -22.05
C PHE A 78 16.17 12.54 -22.04
N VAL A 79 16.60 11.49 -21.34
CA VAL A 79 18.01 11.12 -21.17
C VAL A 79 18.27 9.82 -21.94
N GLY A 80 19.24 9.86 -22.85
CA GLY A 80 19.72 8.69 -23.59
C GLY A 80 20.68 7.83 -22.77
N ARG A 81 20.94 6.60 -23.22
CA ARG A 81 21.91 5.68 -22.58
C ARG A 81 23.33 6.26 -22.51
N ASP A 82 23.69 7.10 -23.46
CA ASP A 82 24.97 7.82 -23.54
C ASP A 82 25.03 9.04 -22.59
N GLY A 83 23.97 9.28 -21.80
CA GLY A 83 23.84 10.46 -20.95
C GLY A 83 23.40 11.71 -21.69
N ARG A 84 23.11 11.63 -23.00
CA ARG A 84 22.67 12.80 -23.76
C ARG A 84 21.27 13.24 -23.34
N GLU A 85 21.17 14.49 -22.94
CA GLU A 85 19.91 15.11 -22.53
C GLU A 85 19.23 15.81 -23.70
N ASN A 86 17.91 15.65 -23.80
CA ASN A 86 17.08 16.30 -24.79
C ASN A 86 15.87 16.91 -24.08
N THR A 87 15.96 18.21 -23.81
CA THR A 87 14.88 18.99 -23.21
C THR A 87 13.92 19.48 -24.28
N ILE A 88 12.63 19.36 -24.04
CA ILE A 88 11.56 19.88 -24.89
C ILE A 88 10.74 20.91 -24.12
N ALA A 89 10.32 21.98 -24.80
CA ALA A 89 9.30 22.88 -24.30
C ALA A 89 7.92 22.23 -24.45
N ILE A 90 7.06 22.45 -23.47
CA ILE A 90 5.72 21.86 -23.38
C ILE A 90 4.69 22.98 -23.49
N GLY A 91 4.01 23.07 -24.63
CA GLY A 91 2.80 23.88 -24.78
C GLY A 91 1.53 23.12 -24.40
N GLY A 92 1.59 21.78 -24.45
CA GLY A 92 0.56 20.88 -23.97
C GLY A 92 0.98 19.42 -24.08
N TYR A 93 0.10 18.50 -23.68
CA TYR A 93 0.45 17.07 -23.62
C TYR A 93 0.72 16.43 -24.99
N GLU A 94 0.21 17.02 -26.07
CA GLU A 94 0.50 16.54 -27.43
C GLU A 94 2.00 16.68 -27.78
N ASP A 95 2.67 17.71 -27.26
CA ASP A 95 4.12 17.88 -27.45
C ASP A 95 4.90 16.77 -26.73
N VAL A 96 4.46 16.41 -25.52
CA VAL A 96 5.00 15.30 -24.72
C VAL A 96 4.79 13.97 -25.43
N SER A 97 3.60 13.71 -25.97
CA SER A 97 3.28 12.50 -26.75
C SER A 97 4.16 12.36 -27.99
N LYS A 98 4.34 13.44 -28.76
CA LYS A 98 5.24 13.47 -29.93
C LYS A 98 6.70 13.24 -29.52
N ALA A 99 7.15 13.86 -28.43
CA ALA A 99 8.51 13.68 -27.92
C ALA A 99 8.74 12.25 -27.43
N ALA A 100 7.79 11.63 -26.72
CA ALA A 100 7.92 10.25 -26.24
C ALA A 100 8.03 9.24 -27.39
N ARG A 101 7.39 9.50 -28.54
CA ARG A 101 7.58 8.68 -29.76
C ARG A 101 8.98 8.85 -30.36
N ARG A 102 9.53 10.08 -30.33
CA ARG A 102 10.88 10.39 -30.82
C ARG A 102 11.96 9.80 -29.91
N PHE A 103 11.79 9.95 -28.61
CA PHE A 103 12.69 9.55 -27.52
C PHE A 103 12.12 8.33 -26.78
N SER A 104 11.90 7.24 -27.51
CA SER A 104 11.22 6.08 -26.97
C SER A 104 12.14 5.15 -26.16
N PRO A 105 11.59 4.31 -25.26
CA PRO A 105 12.35 3.28 -24.55
C PRO A 105 13.04 2.28 -25.49
N ALA A 106 12.43 1.98 -26.64
CA ALA A 106 13.04 1.15 -27.69
C ALA A 106 14.35 1.76 -28.24
N ARG A 107 14.48 3.09 -28.20
CA ARG A 107 15.70 3.84 -28.53
C ARG A 107 16.57 4.11 -27.31
N ARG A 108 16.28 3.47 -26.17
CA ARG A 108 16.99 3.58 -24.89
C ARG A 108 17.00 5.00 -24.31
N TYR A 109 15.93 5.74 -24.54
CA TYR A 109 15.66 6.99 -23.85
C TYR A 109 14.76 6.74 -22.64
N ARG A 110 14.99 7.51 -21.58
CA ARG A 110 14.18 7.53 -20.36
C ARG A 110 13.80 8.97 -20.04
N LEU A 111 12.64 9.17 -19.45
CA LEU A 111 12.21 10.48 -18.97
C LEU A 111 12.89 10.77 -17.62
N ARG A 112 13.45 11.97 -17.44
CA ARG A 112 13.92 12.44 -16.14
C ARG A 112 12.73 12.79 -15.25
N VAL A 113 12.79 12.37 -13.99
CA VAL A 113 11.76 12.65 -13.00
C VAL A 113 12.17 13.88 -12.18
N GLY A 114 11.52 15.01 -12.42
CA GLY A 114 11.78 16.27 -11.73
C GLY A 114 13.21 16.78 -11.95
N CYS A 115 13.77 17.43 -10.94
CA CYS A 115 15.15 17.97 -10.98
C CYS A 115 16.23 16.96 -10.56
N GLY A 116 15.84 15.74 -10.16
CA GLY A 116 16.76 14.72 -9.65
C GLY A 116 17.40 13.84 -10.73
N PRO A 117 18.29 12.90 -10.33
CA PRO A 117 18.92 11.95 -11.25
C PRO A 117 17.99 10.80 -11.67
N ALA A 118 16.83 10.65 -11.02
CA ALA A 118 15.90 9.57 -11.28
C ALA A 118 15.35 9.62 -12.71
N THR A 119 15.28 8.46 -13.38
CA THR A 119 14.71 8.35 -14.72
C THR A 119 13.78 7.14 -14.85
N VAL A 120 12.75 7.28 -15.67
CA VAL A 120 11.72 6.26 -15.87
C VAL A 120 11.51 5.95 -17.35
N GLU A 121 11.13 4.72 -17.67
CA GLU A 121 10.65 4.40 -19.01
C GLU A 121 9.33 5.12 -19.27
N PHE A 122 9.25 5.84 -20.38
CA PHE A 122 8.11 6.68 -20.68
C PHE A 122 7.72 6.58 -22.15
N ASN A 123 6.49 6.15 -22.42
CA ASN A 123 5.95 5.98 -23.77
C ASN A 123 4.91 7.05 -24.15
N GLY A 124 4.66 8.04 -23.27
CA GLY A 124 3.65 9.08 -23.49
C GLY A 124 2.20 8.61 -23.34
N MET A 125 1.98 7.34 -22.99
CA MET A 125 0.66 6.73 -22.79
C MET A 125 0.38 6.50 -21.30
N LEU A 126 -0.83 6.04 -20.97
CA LEU A 126 -1.26 5.74 -19.59
C LEU A 126 -0.23 4.93 -18.77
N ASP A 127 0.37 3.89 -19.34
CA ASP A 127 1.41 3.10 -18.66
C ASP A 127 2.63 3.95 -18.27
N GLY A 128 3.16 4.74 -19.22
CA GLY A 128 4.28 5.63 -18.97
C GLY A 128 3.95 6.73 -17.96
N LEU A 129 2.74 7.31 -18.04
CA LEU A 129 2.25 8.30 -17.08
C LEU A 129 2.18 7.75 -15.66
N ARG A 130 1.67 6.52 -15.49
CA ARG A 130 1.59 5.89 -14.16
C ARG A 130 2.96 5.58 -13.57
N LYS A 131 3.87 5.02 -14.38
CA LYS A 131 5.26 4.77 -13.98
C LYS A 131 5.95 6.07 -13.57
N TRP A 132 5.74 7.15 -14.34
CA TRP A 132 6.22 8.47 -13.99
C TRP A 132 5.64 8.97 -12.67
N ALA A 133 4.32 8.93 -12.48
CA ALA A 133 3.67 9.43 -11.26
C ALA A 133 4.15 8.70 -10.00
N ARG A 134 4.36 7.37 -10.08
CA ARG A 134 4.99 6.58 -9.03
C ARG A 134 6.42 7.00 -8.76
N ALA A 135 7.25 7.10 -9.81
CA ALA A 135 8.65 7.52 -9.67
C ALA A 135 8.78 8.97 -9.14
N ALA A 136 7.80 9.82 -9.41
CA ALA A 136 7.70 11.19 -8.90
C ALA A 136 7.18 11.27 -7.44
N GLY A 137 6.86 10.14 -6.81
CA GLY A 137 6.30 10.09 -5.45
C GLY A 137 4.86 10.59 -5.35
N LEU A 138 4.13 10.69 -6.46
CA LEU A 138 2.75 11.20 -6.49
C LEU A 138 1.74 10.12 -6.15
N LEU A 139 2.08 8.84 -6.30
CA LEU A 139 1.20 7.69 -6.00
C LEU A 139 1.84 6.81 -4.92
N ARG A 140 1.06 6.51 -3.87
CA ARG A 140 1.49 5.77 -2.67
C ARG A 140 0.81 4.41 -2.55
N GLY A 141 1.33 3.55 -1.69
CA GLY A 141 0.78 2.26 -1.32
C GLY A 141 1.16 1.14 -2.27
N GLN A 142 1.65 0.04 -1.73
CA GLN A 142 2.13 -1.10 -2.51
C GLN A 142 0.98 -1.91 -3.12
N ARG A 143 -0.16 -2.03 -2.42
CA ARG A 143 -1.38 -2.68 -2.94
C ARG A 143 -2.05 -1.84 -4.02
N ASN A 144 -2.03 -0.53 -3.87
CA ASN A 144 -2.57 0.38 -4.87
C ASN A 144 -1.90 0.21 -6.22
N ARG A 145 -0.62 -0.17 -6.25
CA ARG A 145 0.10 -0.45 -7.50
C ARG A 145 -0.62 -1.49 -8.36
N HIS A 146 -1.13 -2.54 -7.73
CA HIS A 146 -1.89 -3.60 -8.40
C HIS A 146 -3.28 -3.11 -8.82
N ILE A 147 -3.96 -2.36 -7.95
CA ILE A 147 -5.28 -1.77 -8.25
C ILE A 147 -5.18 -0.85 -9.46
N GLU A 148 -4.19 0.04 -9.51
CA GLU A 148 -3.95 0.91 -10.64
C GLU A 148 -3.65 0.13 -11.93
N GLN A 149 -2.93 -1.00 -11.87
CA GLN A 149 -2.72 -1.88 -13.02
C GLN A 149 -4.03 -2.48 -13.53
N LEU A 150 -4.92 -2.86 -12.61
CA LEU A 150 -6.27 -3.31 -12.96
C LEU A 150 -7.09 -2.17 -13.57
N LEU A 151 -7.04 -0.97 -13.00
CA LEU A 151 -7.73 0.21 -13.56
C LEU A 151 -7.25 0.52 -14.99
N ALA A 152 -5.95 0.40 -15.28
CA ALA A 152 -5.44 0.57 -16.64
C ALA A 152 -5.93 -0.53 -17.61
N LYS A 153 -6.04 -1.78 -17.15
CA LYS A 153 -6.62 -2.88 -17.95
C LYS A 153 -8.10 -2.63 -18.22
N LEU A 154 -8.87 -2.26 -17.19
CA LEU A 154 -10.29 -1.94 -17.31
C LEU A 154 -10.52 -0.77 -18.27
N ARG A 155 -9.73 0.30 -18.16
CA ARG A 155 -9.76 1.42 -19.10
C ARG A 155 -9.53 0.96 -20.53
N ASN A 156 -8.56 0.06 -20.76
CA ASN A 156 -8.29 -0.46 -22.11
C ASN A 156 -9.45 -1.32 -22.63
N SER A 157 -10.11 -2.11 -21.77
CA SER A 157 -11.33 -2.84 -22.14
C SER A 157 -12.48 -1.91 -22.50
N VAL A 158 -12.64 -0.78 -21.79
CA VAL A 158 -13.63 0.26 -22.14
C VAL A 158 -13.32 0.90 -23.50
N ALA A 159 -12.04 1.16 -23.79
CA ALA A 159 -11.63 1.71 -25.08
C ALA A 159 -11.80 0.70 -26.25
N HIS A 160 -11.87 -0.59 -25.94
CA HIS A 160 -11.96 -1.70 -26.90
C HIS A 160 -12.97 -2.76 -26.42
N PRO A 161 -14.28 -2.42 -26.38
CA PRO A 161 -15.29 -3.27 -25.76
C PRO A 161 -15.47 -4.59 -26.52
N SER A 162 -15.45 -5.71 -25.80
CA SER A 162 -15.67 -7.06 -26.33
C SER A 162 -17.04 -7.67 -25.96
N SER A 163 -17.74 -7.07 -25.00
CA SER A 163 -19.05 -7.54 -24.49
C SER A 163 -19.81 -6.40 -23.81
N THR A 164 -21.12 -6.54 -23.68
CA THR A 164 -21.96 -5.64 -22.89
C THR A 164 -21.83 -5.94 -21.39
N HIS A 165 -21.70 -4.90 -20.56
CA HIS A 165 -21.81 -5.01 -19.10
C HIS A 165 -22.77 -3.95 -18.55
N LEU A 166 -23.25 -4.16 -17.33
CA LEU A 166 -24.14 -3.25 -16.61
C LEU A 166 -23.67 -3.16 -15.15
N LEU A 167 -23.54 -1.95 -14.64
CA LEU A 167 -23.09 -1.68 -13.26
C LEU A 167 -24.19 -1.01 -12.44
N THR A 168 -24.08 -1.17 -11.12
CA THR A 168 -25.07 -0.62 -10.19
C THR A 168 -24.75 0.83 -9.80
N PRO A 169 -25.72 1.59 -9.24
CA PRO A 169 -25.46 2.92 -8.70
C PRO A 169 -24.36 2.92 -7.63
N VAL A 170 -24.31 1.87 -6.80
CA VAL A 170 -23.31 1.72 -5.75
C VAL A 170 -21.92 1.55 -6.34
N ASP A 171 -21.77 0.69 -7.36
CA ASP A 171 -20.49 0.50 -8.05
C ASP A 171 -20.01 1.80 -8.69
N CYS A 172 -20.92 2.52 -9.35
CA CYS A 172 -20.62 3.81 -9.97
C CYS A 172 -20.16 4.87 -8.95
N ALA A 173 -20.88 4.99 -7.83
CA ALA A 173 -20.50 5.90 -6.75
C ALA A 173 -19.15 5.54 -6.11
N MET A 174 -18.84 4.24 -5.95
CA MET A 174 -17.52 3.81 -5.49
C MET A 174 -16.42 4.19 -6.48
N THR A 175 -16.64 4.00 -7.79
CA THR A 175 -15.67 4.40 -8.82
C THR A 175 -15.44 5.91 -8.81
N LEU A 176 -16.48 6.73 -8.59
CA LEU A 176 -16.31 8.18 -8.45
C LEU A 176 -15.50 8.56 -7.20
N ARG A 177 -15.69 7.85 -6.08
CA ARG A 177 -14.86 8.04 -4.87
C ARG A 177 -13.40 7.68 -5.14
N ASP A 178 -13.16 6.50 -5.70
CA ASP A 178 -11.81 6.03 -6.06
C ASP A 178 -11.12 7.00 -7.06
N LEU A 179 -11.87 7.54 -8.02
CA LEU A 179 -11.37 8.54 -8.97
C LEU A 179 -10.96 9.83 -8.25
N ALA A 180 -11.81 10.34 -7.35
CA ALA A 180 -11.49 11.55 -6.58
C ALA A 180 -10.28 11.34 -5.67
N GLU A 181 -10.17 10.19 -5.01
CA GLU A 181 -8.99 9.83 -4.22
C GLU A 181 -7.72 9.79 -5.08
N PHE A 182 -7.79 9.18 -6.26
CA PHE A 182 -6.68 9.13 -7.20
C PHE A 182 -6.26 10.53 -7.67
N ILE A 183 -7.23 11.37 -8.05
CA ILE A 183 -6.97 12.76 -8.47
C ILE A 183 -6.35 13.54 -7.31
N ASN A 184 -6.96 13.55 -6.13
CA ASN A 184 -6.43 14.32 -4.99
C ASN A 184 -5.01 13.88 -4.62
N GLN A 185 -4.74 12.58 -4.63
CA GLN A 185 -3.41 12.04 -4.37
C GLN A 185 -2.37 12.51 -5.40
N LEU A 186 -2.73 12.64 -6.68
CA LEU A 186 -1.82 13.21 -7.69
C LEU A 186 -1.39 14.65 -7.36
N TRP A 187 -2.25 15.42 -6.70
CA TRP A 187 -1.95 16.77 -6.20
C TRP A 187 -1.42 16.78 -4.75
N GLY A 188 -1.06 15.61 -4.21
CA GLY A 188 -0.46 15.49 -2.87
C GLY A 188 -1.46 15.68 -1.72
N VAL A 189 -2.76 15.61 -1.99
CA VAL A 189 -3.82 15.73 -0.98
C VAL A 189 -4.39 14.34 -0.72
N PRO A 190 -3.99 13.68 0.37
CA PRO A 190 -4.54 12.37 0.68
C PRO A 190 -5.96 12.50 1.25
N THR A 191 -6.82 11.51 1.03
CA THR A 191 -8.26 11.64 1.32
C THR A 191 -8.60 11.13 2.71
N PRO A 192 -9.21 11.95 3.60
CA PRO A 192 -9.70 11.46 4.89
C PRO A 192 -10.68 10.30 4.74
N GLY A 193 -10.40 9.18 5.41
CA GLY A 193 -11.21 7.96 5.29
C GLY A 193 -11.15 7.27 3.92
N GLY A 194 -10.22 7.70 3.05
CA GLY A 194 -10.04 7.15 1.71
C GLY A 194 -9.72 5.65 1.73
N ARG A 195 -10.17 4.94 0.70
CA ARG A 195 -9.94 3.51 0.52
C ARG A 195 -8.61 3.20 -0.15
N LEU A 196 -8.26 3.97 -1.18
CA LEU A 196 -7.05 3.81 -1.98
C LEU A 196 -5.93 4.64 -1.38
N TYR A 197 -6.15 5.95 -1.23
CA TYR A 197 -5.10 6.87 -0.77
C TYR A 197 -5.55 7.60 0.50
N PRO A 198 -5.68 6.86 1.62
CA PRO A 198 -6.08 7.47 2.88
C PRO A 198 -5.11 8.58 3.31
N ALA A 199 -5.67 9.63 3.90
CA ALA A 199 -4.93 10.55 4.74
C ALA A 199 -4.35 9.80 5.95
N PRO A 200 -3.25 10.31 6.54
CA PRO A 200 -2.76 9.84 7.82
C PRO A 200 -3.90 9.72 8.83
N ALA A 201 -3.95 8.59 9.53
CA ALA A 201 -5.05 8.24 10.43
C ALA A 201 -4.62 8.44 11.88
N GLU A 202 -5.54 8.95 12.71
CA GLU A 202 -5.28 9.21 14.13
C GLU A 202 -5.27 7.89 14.92
N ARG A 203 -4.25 7.73 15.77
CA ARG A 203 -4.15 6.64 16.74
C ARG A 203 -4.42 7.16 18.14
N ASP A 204 -5.21 6.40 18.88
CA ASP A 204 -5.51 6.65 20.28
C ASP A 204 -4.49 6.01 21.19
N VAL A 205 -4.40 6.52 22.42
CA VAL A 205 -3.67 5.86 23.50
C VAL A 205 -4.60 4.85 24.14
N LEU A 206 -4.20 3.59 24.10
CA LEU A 206 -5.00 2.44 24.50
C LEU A 206 -4.32 1.70 25.64
N PHE A 207 -5.15 1.16 26.51
CA PHE A 207 -4.76 0.17 27.48
C PHE A 207 -5.15 -1.21 26.98
N ILE A 208 -4.22 -2.16 27.10
CA ILE A 208 -4.48 -3.58 26.89
C ILE A 208 -4.18 -4.30 28.19
N GLY A 209 -5.22 -4.82 28.84
CA GLY A 209 -5.14 -5.63 30.05
C GLY A 209 -5.36 -7.11 29.75
N TRP A 210 -4.68 -7.99 30.46
CA TRP A 210 -4.88 -9.44 30.38
C TRP A 210 -4.67 -10.12 31.73
N ASN A 211 -5.10 -11.38 31.82
CA ASN A 211 -4.86 -12.26 32.96
C ASN A 211 -4.33 -13.64 32.52
N ALA A 212 -3.95 -14.47 33.48
CA ALA A 212 -3.42 -15.80 33.27
C ALA A 212 -4.37 -16.75 32.50
N ASN A 213 -5.68 -16.46 32.50
CA ASN A 213 -6.66 -17.23 31.74
C ASN A 213 -6.74 -16.83 30.26
N GLY A 214 -5.94 -15.85 29.83
CA GLY A 214 -5.94 -15.32 28.46
C GLY A 214 -7.15 -14.43 28.16
N ARG A 215 -7.93 -14.02 29.17
CA ARG A 215 -8.98 -13.01 28.99
C ARG A 215 -8.30 -11.66 28.80
N MET A 216 -8.73 -10.94 27.77
CA MET A 216 -8.19 -9.64 27.41
C MET A 216 -9.25 -8.55 27.55
N THR A 217 -8.80 -7.35 27.90
CA THR A 217 -9.60 -6.13 27.95
C THR A 217 -8.86 -5.03 27.20
N LEU A 218 -9.55 -4.41 26.27
CA LEU A 218 -9.05 -3.33 25.43
C LEU A 218 -9.96 -2.11 25.61
N ALA A 219 -9.36 -0.96 25.92
CA ALA A 219 -10.08 0.28 26.14
C ALA A 219 -9.18 1.50 25.89
N PRO A 220 -9.76 2.70 25.70
CA PRO A 220 -9.03 3.95 25.84
C PRO A 220 -8.28 4.01 27.16
N ALA A 221 -7.04 4.50 27.15
CA ALA A 221 -6.17 4.46 28.31
C ALA A 221 -6.65 5.37 29.46
N ASP A 222 -7.39 6.44 29.17
CA ASP A 222 -7.97 7.32 30.17
C ASP A 222 -8.99 6.59 31.06
N HIS A 223 -9.63 5.53 30.58
CA HIS A 223 -10.55 4.70 31.37
C HIS A 223 -9.90 4.09 32.61
N LEU A 224 -8.58 3.88 32.62
CA LEU A 224 -7.83 3.45 33.81
C LEU A 224 -7.77 4.52 34.90
N THR A 225 -7.81 5.79 34.53
CA THR A 225 -7.66 6.91 35.47
C THR A 225 -8.98 7.43 36.02
N VAL A 226 -10.09 7.08 35.37
CA VAL A 226 -11.44 7.48 35.76
C VAL A 226 -12.28 6.31 36.31
N ASP A 227 -11.63 5.19 36.66
CA ASP A 227 -12.25 3.97 37.22
C ASP A 227 -13.45 3.45 36.39
N LEU A 228 -13.39 3.60 35.07
CA LEU A 228 -14.44 3.13 34.14
C LEU A 228 -14.27 1.66 33.73
N VAL A 229 -13.19 1.01 34.17
CA VAL A 229 -12.90 -0.40 33.91
C VAL A 229 -12.68 -1.11 35.24
N SER A 230 -13.39 -2.23 35.48
CA SER A 230 -13.09 -3.10 36.62
C SER A 230 -11.71 -3.72 36.42
N LEU A 231 -10.82 -3.47 37.37
CA LEU A 231 -9.45 -3.98 37.37
C LEU A 231 -9.33 -5.34 38.05
N ASP A 232 -10.40 -5.85 38.66
CA ASP A 232 -10.39 -7.06 39.51
C ASP A 232 -9.93 -8.31 38.73
N ASP A 233 -10.20 -8.33 37.42
CA ASP A 233 -9.87 -9.44 36.52
C ASP A 233 -8.59 -9.19 35.70
N ILE A 234 -7.85 -8.10 35.94
CA ILE A 234 -6.67 -7.70 35.15
C ILE A 234 -5.40 -7.83 35.99
N GLU A 235 -4.54 -8.77 35.61
CA GLU A 235 -3.29 -9.04 36.32
C GLU A 235 -2.11 -8.25 35.75
N GLN A 236 -2.10 -8.03 34.44
CA GLN A 236 -1.06 -7.29 33.74
C GLN A 236 -1.66 -6.43 32.65
N CYS A 237 -0.94 -5.37 32.30
CA CYS A 237 -1.30 -4.53 31.18
C CYS A 237 -0.13 -3.86 30.48
N ALA A 238 -0.42 -3.34 29.30
CA ALA A 238 0.45 -2.49 28.53
C ALA A 238 -0.31 -1.28 28.01
N ILE A 239 0.42 -0.18 27.79
CA ILE A 239 -0.08 1.00 27.10
C ILE A 239 0.53 1.02 25.69
N VAL A 240 -0.35 1.17 24.71
CA VAL A 240 0.04 1.25 23.30
C VAL A 240 -0.62 2.46 22.64
N ARG A 241 -0.08 2.90 21.51
CA ARG A 241 -0.78 3.80 20.59
C ARG A 241 -1.26 3.00 19.38
N GLY A 242 -2.56 2.96 19.14
CA GLY A 242 -3.16 2.10 18.12
C GLY A 242 -4.54 2.55 17.68
N PHE A 243 -5.14 1.79 16.76
CA PHE A 243 -6.46 2.07 16.19
C PHE A 243 -7.54 1.29 16.93
N PHE A 244 -8.34 1.98 17.73
CA PHE A 244 -9.48 1.40 18.44
C PHE A 244 -10.67 2.34 18.37
N ASN A 245 -11.52 2.11 17.38
CA ASN A 245 -12.78 2.82 17.25
C ASN A 245 -13.89 1.79 16.92
N PRO A 246 -14.48 1.16 17.95
CA PRO A 246 -15.41 0.06 17.79
C PRO A 246 -16.55 0.38 16.83
N GLY A 247 -16.78 -0.51 15.86
CA GLY A 247 -17.85 -0.36 14.88
C GLY A 247 -17.54 0.61 13.73
N THR A 248 -16.30 1.09 13.63
CA THR A 248 -15.81 1.83 12.46
C THR A 248 -14.88 0.97 11.61
N ARG A 249 -14.61 1.42 10.38
CA ARG A 249 -13.69 0.73 9.46
C ARG A 249 -12.21 0.77 9.94
N LEU A 250 -11.87 1.69 10.85
CA LEU A 250 -10.52 1.88 11.39
C LEU A 250 -10.38 1.23 12.77
N GLU A 251 -10.92 0.02 12.92
CA GLU A 251 -10.62 -0.87 14.04
C GLU A 251 -9.57 -1.88 13.57
N ASP A 252 -8.48 -2.06 14.33
CA ASP A 252 -7.52 -3.11 14.04
C ASP A 252 -8.05 -4.45 14.59
N PRO A 253 -8.49 -5.39 13.74
CA PRO A 253 -9.03 -6.66 14.20
C PRO A 253 -7.95 -7.55 14.82
N ASP A 254 -6.66 -7.23 14.64
CA ASP A 254 -5.53 -8.04 15.07
C ASP A 254 -4.82 -7.44 16.29
N LEU A 255 -5.40 -6.42 16.93
CA LEU A 255 -4.80 -5.77 18.10
C LEU A 255 -4.62 -6.73 19.29
N HIS A 256 -5.44 -7.79 19.37
CA HIS A 256 -5.27 -8.83 20.39
C HIS A 256 -4.07 -9.76 20.14
N TYR A 257 -3.41 -9.66 18.98
CA TYR A 257 -2.15 -10.34 18.67
C TYR A 257 -0.92 -9.44 18.89
N PHE A 258 -1.11 -8.27 19.52
CA PHE A 258 -0.03 -7.31 19.70
C PHE A 258 1.21 -7.93 20.35
N ASN A 259 2.36 -7.54 19.80
CA ASN A 259 3.67 -7.90 20.29
C ASN A 259 4.54 -6.64 20.33
N SER A 260 5.19 -6.45 21.47
CA SER A 260 6.10 -5.33 21.76
C SER A 260 7.25 -5.13 20.76
N ARG A 261 7.73 -6.18 20.11
CA ARG A 261 8.89 -6.15 19.20
C ARG A 261 8.54 -6.50 17.75
N TYR A 262 7.48 -7.27 17.53
CA TYR A 262 7.08 -7.76 16.22
C TYR A 262 5.77 -7.09 15.75
N GLU A 263 5.71 -6.74 14.48
CA GLU A 263 4.53 -6.15 13.85
C GLU A 263 3.53 -7.25 13.47
N ASN A 264 2.76 -7.67 14.47
CA ASN A 264 1.68 -8.66 14.31
C ASN A 264 0.32 -8.05 14.00
N THR A 265 0.14 -6.76 14.30
CA THR A 265 -1.11 -6.03 14.10
C THR A 265 -1.26 -5.64 12.63
N ARG A 266 -2.50 -5.50 12.15
CA ARG A 266 -2.73 -5.13 10.75
C ARG A 266 -2.40 -3.66 10.50
N LEU A 267 -2.72 -2.80 11.46
CA LEU A 267 -2.48 -1.36 11.42
C LEU A 267 -1.29 -1.00 12.32
N PRO A 268 -0.62 0.14 12.06
CA PRO A 268 0.53 0.57 12.85
C PRO A 268 0.19 0.70 14.34
N THR A 269 0.80 -0.13 15.18
CA THR A 269 0.66 -0.05 16.64
C THR A 269 2.02 0.23 17.28
N GLU A 270 2.07 1.14 18.25
CA GLU A 270 3.29 1.55 18.93
C GLU A 270 3.24 1.19 20.41
N TYR A 271 4.27 0.49 20.88
CA TYR A 271 4.48 0.25 22.30
C TYR A 271 4.85 1.56 23.03
N LEU A 272 4.20 1.86 24.15
CA LEU A 272 4.54 3.02 24.99
C LEU A 272 5.02 2.60 26.39
N TRP A 273 4.36 1.62 27.01
CA TRP A 273 4.67 1.18 28.37
C TRP A 273 4.17 -0.26 28.65
N GLY A 274 4.77 -0.93 29.63
CA GLY A 274 4.37 -2.26 30.13
C GLY A 274 5.30 -3.40 29.68
N PRO A 275 5.05 -4.66 30.05
CA PRO A 275 3.94 -5.11 30.87
C PRO A 275 4.12 -4.64 32.33
N GLY A 276 3.02 -4.36 33.04
CA GLY A 276 3.03 -4.01 34.46
C GLY A 276 1.63 -4.05 35.07
N LEU A 277 1.50 -3.62 36.32
CA LEU A 277 0.19 -3.61 37.00
C LEU A 277 -0.69 -2.45 36.50
N PRO A 278 -2.03 -2.59 36.45
CA PRO A 278 -2.93 -1.50 36.07
C PRO A 278 -2.74 -0.20 36.88
N THR A 279 -2.43 -0.32 38.18
CA THR A 279 -2.15 0.82 39.06
C THR A 279 -0.86 1.56 38.68
N GLU A 280 0.18 0.83 38.27
CA GLU A 280 1.43 1.40 37.77
C GLU A 280 1.22 2.09 36.42
N ALA A 281 0.40 1.49 35.55
CA ALA A 281 0.03 2.06 34.26
C ALA A 281 -0.73 3.39 34.44
N ALA A 282 -1.69 3.45 35.36
CA ALA A 282 -2.43 4.67 35.69
C ALA A 282 -1.51 5.78 36.23
N ALA A 283 -0.55 5.44 37.08
CA ALA A 283 0.46 6.37 37.59
C ALA A 283 1.38 6.89 36.45
N TRP A 284 1.80 5.99 35.55
CA TRP A 284 2.58 6.35 34.36
C TRP A 284 1.80 7.26 33.41
N LEU A 285 0.52 7.00 33.15
CA LEU A 285 -0.34 7.84 32.31
C LEU A 285 -0.46 9.27 32.85
N THR A 286 -0.59 9.42 34.17
CA THR A 286 -0.69 10.73 34.82
C THR A 286 0.61 11.54 34.72
N THR A 287 1.75 10.83 34.76
CA THR A 287 3.10 11.43 34.71
C THR A 287 3.51 11.76 33.27
N THR A 288 3.43 10.78 32.37
CA THR A 288 3.95 10.88 30.99
C THR A 288 2.97 11.57 30.06
N ARG A 289 1.66 11.43 30.30
CA ARG A 289 0.56 12.01 29.49
C ARG A 289 0.79 11.82 27.98
N PRO A 290 0.91 10.56 27.51
CA PRO A 290 1.08 10.30 26.09
C PRO A 290 -0.08 10.92 25.30
N THR A 291 0.23 11.50 24.15
CA THR A 291 -0.77 12.07 23.24
C THR A 291 -1.11 11.10 22.12
N ARG A 292 -2.26 11.34 21.50
CA ARG A 292 -2.59 10.80 20.18
C ARG A 292 -1.57 11.27 19.14
N ASP A 293 -1.46 10.53 18.06
CA ASP A 293 -0.69 10.94 16.89
C ASP A 293 -1.40 10.54 15.59
N SER A 294 -0.84 10.97 14.47
CA SER A 294 -1.33 10.63 13.14
C SER A 294 -0.22 9.94 12.37
N VAL A 295 -0.54 8.80 11.74
CA VAL A 295 0.43 8.00 10.99
C VAL A 295 -0.08 7.64 9.62
N ASP A 296 0.84 7.56 8.66
CA ASP A 296 0.56 7.00 7.35
C ASP A 296 0.35 5.48 7.46
N LEU A 297 -0.62 4.97 6.71
CA LEU A 297 -0.97 3.55 6.68
C LEU A 297 -0.30 2.81 5.52
N LEU A 298 0.15 3.56 4.51
CA LEU A 298 0.71 3.03 3.27
C LEU A 298 2.24 3.04 3.30
N ASP A 299 2.84 2.19 2.46
CA ASP A 299 4.28 2.21 2.19
C ASP A 299 5.17 2.08 3.45
N GLN A 300 4.69 1.34 4.45
CA GLN A 300 5.41 1.07 5.69
C GLN A 300 6.65 0.23 5.42
N VAL A 301 7.70 0.43 6.21
CA VAL A 301 8.96 -0.31 6.10
C VAL A 301 9.10 -1.29 7.24
N PHE A 302 9.32 -2.55 6.89
CA PHE A 302 9.51 -3.65 7.80
C PHE A 302 10.89 -4.28 7.64
N ALA A 303 11.47 -4.72 8.74
CA ALA A 303 12.70 -5.49 8.77
C ALA A 303 12.38 -6.96 9.10
N ILE A 304 12.83 -7.89 8.27
CA ILE A 304 12.59 -9.32 8.42
C ILE A 304 13.93 -10.05 8.53
N ARG A 305 14.12 -10.81 9.60
CA ARG A 305 15.33 -11.62 9.83
C ARG A 305 15.14 -13.03 9.28
N HIS A 306 16.16 -13.51 8.59
CA HIS A 306 16.35 -14.90 8.19
C HIS A 306 17.65 -15.40 8.80
N ASP A 307 17.56 -16.40 9.67
CA ASP A 307 18.72 -16.96 10.36
C ASP A 307 18.62 -18.49 10.43
N GLY A 308 19.55 -19.18 9.77
CA GLY A 308 19.51 -20.63 9.61
C GLY A 308 18.25 -21.10 8.90
N ASP A 309 17.44 -21.90 9.61
CA ASP A 309 16.17 -22.44 9.14
C ASP A 309 14.96 -21.62 9.61
N ARG A 310 15.16 -20.39 10.08
CA ARG A 310 14.10 -19.57 10.69
C ARG A 310 13.90 -18.27 9.93
N VAL A 311 12.64 -17.94 9.68
CA VAL A 311 12.21 -16.62 9.19
C VAL A 311 11.39 -15.99 10.30
N TYR A 312 11.87 -14.87 10.83
CA TYR A 312 11.25 -14.14 11.92
C TYR A 312 10.14 -13.24 11.41
N ARG A 313 9.17 -12.95 12.27
CA ARG A 313 8.10 -12.00 12.01
C ARG A 313 8.67 -10.61 11.72
N PRO A 314 7.94 -9.76 10.98
CA PRO A 314 8.38 -8.40 10.69
C PRO A 314 8.59 -7.58 11.96
N MET A 315 9.60 -6.71 11.97
CA MET A 315 9.86 -5.72 13.01
C MET A 315 9.94 -4.32 12.41
N LYS A 316 9.76 -3.29 13.23
CA LYS A 316 10.14 -1.93 12.85
C LYS A 316 11.67 -1.78 12.75
N PRO A 317 12.20 -1.07 11.74
CA PRO A 317 13.63 -0.76 11.62
C PRO A 317 14.25 -0.20 12.91
N GLY A 318 13.53 0.67 13.63
CA GLY A 318 13.99 1.25 14.88
C GLY A 318 14.14 0.25 16.03
N VAL A 319 13.34 -0.82 16.05
CA VAL A 319 13.47 -1.92 17.02
C VAL A 319 14.70 -2.76 16.71
N VAL A 320 14.95 -3.05 15.43
CA VAL A 320 16.13 -3.83 14.99
C VAL A 320 17.43 -3.14 15.39
N ALA A 321 17.51 -1.82 15.27
CA ALA A 321 18.66 -1.02 15.67
C ALA A 321 19.00 -1.12 17.17
N LEU A 322 18.02 -1.52 18.00
CA LEU A 322 18.14 -1.62 19.46
C LEU A 322 18.29 -3.05 19.97
N LEU A 323 18.25 -4.06 19.09
CA LEU A 323 18.39 -5.47 19.48
C LEU A 323 19.77 -5.74 20.07
N ASP A 324 19.85 -6.72 20.96
CA ASP A 324 21.15 -7.23 21.42
C ASP A 324 21.93 -7.87 20.25
N PRO A 325 23.28 -7.84 20.26
CA PRO A 325 24.09 -8.36 19.15
C PRO A 325 23.78 -9.82 18.77
N ALA A 326 23.39 -10.65 19.73
CA ALA A 326 22.98 -12.03 19.48
C ALA A 326 21.70 -12.11 18.61
N ASP A 327 20.78 -11.17 18.79
CA ASP A 327 19.53 -11.06 18.08
C ASP A 327 19.62 -10.31 16.75
N GLN A 328 20.76 -9.65 16.49
CA GLN A 328 21.07 -8.99 15.22
C GLN A 328 21.69 -9.92 14.17
N THR A 329 21.99 -11.16 14.54
CA THR A 329 22.61 -12.15 13.63
C THR A 329 21.69 -12.57 12.47
N GLY A 330 22.25 -13.28 11.49
CA GLY A 330 21.54 -13.70 10.29
C GLY A 330 21.51 -12.63 9.19
N HIS A 331 20.64 -12.86 8.21
CA HIS A 331 20.43 -11.99 7.07
C HIS A 331 19.12 -11.22 7.23
N TRP A 332 19.13 -9.92 6.95
CA TRP A 332 18.00 -9.03 7.13
C TRP A 332 17.52 -8.49 5.79
N TYR A 333 16.21 -8.42 5.63
CA TYR A 333 15.54 -7.81 4.50
C TYR A 333 14.77 -6.57 4.96
N LEU A 334 14.98 -5.45 4.27
CA LEU A 334 14.15 -4.25 4.41
C LEU A 334 13.13 -4.22 3.31
N VAL A 335 11.87 -4.22 3.73
CA VAL A 335 10.74 -4.51 2.85
C VAL A 335 9.69 -3.42 3.03
N GLN A 336 9.33 -2.75 1.94
CA GLN A 336 8.21 -1.83 1.90
C GLN A 336 6.92 -2.59 1.57
N ALA A 337 5.89 -2.43 2.40
CA ALA A 337 4.59 -3.05 2.25
C ALA A 337 3.51 -2.20 2.96
N ASP A 338 2.24 -2.37 2.58
CA ASP A 338 1.13 -1.72 3.31
C ASP A 338 0.73 -2.49 4.57
N PHE A 339 1.07 -3.79 4.64
CA PHE A 339 0.78 -4.68 5.76
C PHE A 339 1.98 -5.55 6.12
N PRO A 340 2.25 -5.80 7.42
CA PRO A 340 3.38 -6.64 7.84
C PRO A 340 3.32 -8.06 7.26
N GLN A 341 2.12 -8.63 7.18
CA GLN A 341 1.92 -9.99 6.67
C GLN A 341 2.29 -10.11 5.18
N ASP A 342 2.07 -9.07 4.37
CA ASP A 342 2.46 -9.07 2.96
C ASP A 342 3.99 -9.14 2.83
N ALA A 343 4.72 -8.36 3.63
CA ALA A 343 6.18 -8.41 3.70
C ALA A 343 6.69 -9.78 4.16
N PHE A 344 6.09 -10.35 5.22
CA PHE A 344 6.48 -11.66 5.75
C PHE A 344 6.28 -12.79 4.75
N VAL A 345 5.11 -12.84 4.09
CA VAL A 345 4.80 -13.86 3.08
C VAL A 345 5.73 -13.71 1.88
N HIS A 346 6.02 -12.49 1.44
CA HIS A 346 6.95 -12.25 0.35
C HIS A 346 8.34 -12.85 0.62
N ILE A 347 8.95 -12.56 1.78
CA ILE A 347 10.27 -13.10 2.12
C ILE A 347 10.25 -14.62 2.24
N ARG A 348 9.17 -15.20 2.77
CA ARG A 348 9.03 -16.67 2.79
C ARG A 348 8.99 -17.25 1.37
N GLN A 349 8.16 -16.74 0.48
CA GLN A 349 8.05 -17.22 -0.90
C GLN A 349 9.36 -17.07 -1.66
N LEU A 350 10.07 -15.97 -1.40
CA LEU A 350 11.39 -15.69 -1.96
C LEU A 350 12.42 -16.74 -1.54
N LEU A 351 12.46 -17.08 -0.25
CA LEU A 351 13.34 -18.12 0.30
C LEU A 351 12.95 -19.53 -0.18
N ALA A 352 11.67 -19.75 -0.45
CA ALA A 352 11.16 -21.00 -1.03
C ALA A 352 11.58 -21.19 -2.49
N ALA A 353 12.13 -20.15 -3.13
CA ALA A 353 12.32 -20.07 -4.58
C ALA A 353 11.01 -20.36 -5.36
N GLU A 354 9.87 -19.93 -4.81
CA GLU A 354 8.59 -20.07 -5.50
C GLU A 354 8.54 -19.14 -6.72
N PRO A 355 7.96 -19.59 -7.85
CA PRO A 355 7.79 -18.73 -9.02
C PRO A 355 6.93 -17.51 -8.68
N GLY A 356 7.42 -16.31 -8.97
CA GLY A 356 6.64 -15.07 -8.94
C GLY A 356 7.29 -13.95 -8.14
N CYS A 357 7.89 -14.25 -6.99
CA CYS A 357 8.59 -13.26 -6.17
C CYS A 357 10.06 -13.13 -6.59
N SER A 358 10.58 -11.91 -6.70
CA SER A 358 11.94 -11.61 -7.18
C SER A 358 12.75 -10.78 -6.19
N GLN A 359 14.08 -10.91 -6.23
CA GLN A 359 15.04 -9.96 -5.62
C GLN A 359 15.73 -9.10 -6.69
N PRO A 360 16.27 -7.92 -6.35
CA PRO A 360 15.77 -6.88 -5.43
C PRO A 360 14.82 -5.88 -6.14
N GLY A 361 14.19 -4.97 -5.39
CA GLY A 361 13.30 -3.94 -5.90
C GLY A 361 11.81 -4.30 -5.89
N GLU A 362 11.03 -3.61 -6.73
CA GLU A 362 9.58 -3.81 -6.85
C GLU A 362 9.25 -5.24 -7.32
N CYS A 363 8.40 -5.94 -6.56
CA CYS A 363 7.90 -7.25 -6.95
C CYS A 363 6.73 -7.12 -7.92
N THR A 364 6.74 -7.91 -8.99
CA THR A 364 5.66 -7.93 -10.00
C THR A 364 4.51 -8.88 -9.64
N ALA A 365 4.68 -9.77 -8.66
CA ALA A 365 3.69 -10.77 -8.28
C ALA A 365 2.91 -10.43 -7.00
N CYS A 366 3.47 -9.58 -6.13
CA CYS A 366 2.84 -9.21 -4.87
C CYS A 366 3.12 -7.73 -4.54
N PRO A 367 2.29 -7.11 -3.68
CA PRO A 367 2.37 -5.69 -3.35
C PRO A 367 3.49 -5.40 -2.35
N VAL A 368 4.73 -5.66 -2.76
CA VAL A 368 5.92 -5.54 -1.92
C VAL A 368 7.09 -5.01 -2.76
N GLU A 369 7.98 -4.26 -2.11
CA GLU A 369 9.27 -3.86 -2.66
C GLU A 369 10.38 -4.16 -1.64
N ILE A 370 11.45 -4.84 -2.09
CA ILE A 370 12.65 -5.01 -1.28
C ILE A 370 13.53 -3.78 -1.49
N LEU A 371 13.62 -2.95 -0.45
CA LEU A 371 14.41 -1.72 -0.45
C LEU A 371 15.90 -2.01 -0.32
N ASP A 372 16.26 -2.92 0.58
CA ASP A 372 17.64 -3.33 0.81
C ASP A 372 17.71 -4.67 1.55
N GLN A 373 18.90 -5.27 1.62
CA GLN A 373 19.18 -6.48 2.38
C GLN A 373 20.65 -6.56 2.81
N GLY A 374 20.93 -7.31 3.89
CA GLY A 374 22.28 -7.48 4.41
C GLY A 374 22.31 -7.83 5.90
N THR A 375 23.47 -7.63 6.53
CA THR A 375 23.62 -7.66 7.99
C THR A 375 23.13 -6.35 8.62
N VAL A 376 22.81 -6.36 9.92
CA VAL A 376 22.43 -5.12 10.64
C VAL A 376 23.52 -4.05 10.51
N ALA A 377 24.79 -4.41 10.62
CA ALA A 377 25.90 -3.47 10.49
C ALA A 377 25.93 -2.79 9.10
N GLU A 378 25.70 -3.54 8.03
CA GLU A 378 25.64 -2.97 6.67
C GLU A 378 24.43 -2.07 6.46
N LEU A 379 23.27 -2.43 7.03
CA LEU A 379 22.05 -1.62 6.92
C LEU A 379 22.13 -0.34 7.76
N VAL A 380 22.75 -0.40 8.94
CA VAL A 380 23.08 0.80 9.75
C VAL A 380 24.10 1.68 9.02
N GLY A 381 25.17 1.10 8.46
CA GLY A 381 26.19 1.84 7.72
C GLY A 381 25.66 2.56 6.47
N ARG A 382 24.57 2.04 5.89
CA ARG A 382 23.83 2.68 4.79
C ARG A 382 22.73 3.65 5.25
N GLY A 383 22.52 3.80 6.55
CA GLY A 383 21.55 4.72 7.13
C GLY A 383 20.10 4.24 7.10
N HIS A 384 19.85 2.95 6.86
CA HIS A 384 18.49 2.40 6.78
C HIS A 384 17.90 2.02 8.15
N LEU A 385 18.76 1.78 9.14
CA LEU A 385 18.36 1.43 10.50
C LEU A 385 18.78 2.56 11.44
N ALA A 386 17.81 3.22 12.06
CA ALA A 386 18.02 4.22 13.09
C ALA A 386 17.01 4.00 14.22
N PRO A 387 17.44 4.05 15.49
CA PRO A 387 16.55 3.84 16.63
C PRO A 387 15.54 4.99 16.72
N THR A 388 14.26 4.65 16.92
CA THR A 388 13.18 5.61 17.16
C THR A 388 12.93 5.85 18.65
N SER A 389 13.60 5.08 19.53
CA SER A 389 13.51 5.13 20.98
C SER A 389 14.92 5.01 21.58
N THR A 390 15.07 5.40 22.85
CA THR A 390 16.33 5.23 23.59
C THR A 390 16.50 3.84 24.19
N ALA A 391 15.44 3.02 24.23
CA ALA A 391 15.47 1.69 24.82
C ALA A 391 14.67 0.68 24.00
N LEU A 392 15.19 -0.55 23.95
CA LEU A 392 14.51 -1.69 23.34
C LEU A 392 13.23 -2.02 24.13
N PRO A 393 12.06 -2.17 23.49
CA PRO A 393 10.86 -2.63 24.18
C PRO A 393 11.08 -3.96 24.90
N PRO A 394 10.53 -4.16 26.11
CA PRO A 394 10.57 -5.46 26.77
C PRO A 394 9.87 -6.49 25.90
N PHE A 395 10.38 -7.73 25.87
CA PHE A 395 9.77 -8.77 25.06
C PHE A 395 8.54 -9.35 25.75
N PHE A 396 7.36 -9.10 25.19
CA PHE A 396 6.12 -9.81 25.51
C PHE A 396 5.19 -9.89 24.30
N CYS A 397 4.30 -10.89 24.35
CA CYS A 397 3.24 -11.14 23.38
C CYS A 397 1.93 -11.37 24.14
N LEU A 398 0.82 -10.88 23.62
CA LEU A 398 -0.49 -11.09 24.25
C LEU A 398 -1.02 -12.52 24.03
N ARG A 399 -0.55 -13.19 22.97
CA ARG A 399 -0.84 -14.60 22.71
C ARG A 399 0.39 -15.34 22.22
N ASP A 400 0.66 -16.48 22.86
CA ASP A 400 1.83 -17.32 22.52
C ASP A 400 1.57 -18.29 21.35
N ASP A 401 0.34 -18.34 20.82
CA ASP A 401 -0.01 -19.23 19.71
C ASP A 401 0.54 -18.75 18.35
N ILE A 402 1.02 -17.51 18.29
CA ILE A 402 1.71 -16.99 17.11
C ILE A 402 3.21 -16.97 17.39
N PRO A 403 3.98 -17.90 16.80
CA PRO A 403 5.42 -17.92 17.02
C PRO A 403 6.08 -16.69 16.38
N SER A 404 7.12 -16.18 17.03
CA SER A 404 7.95 -15.06 16.56
C SER A 404 8.74 -15.38 15.29
N TRP A 405 8.78 -16.65 14.91
CA TRP A 405 9.40 -17.15 13.69
C TRP A 405 8.62 -18.35 13.14
N GLN A 406 8.85 -18.65 11.87
CA GLN A 406 8.39 -19.88 11.24
C GLN A 406 9.56 -20.54 10.52
N PRO A 407 9.53 -21.87 10.33
CA PRO A 407 10.54 -22.54 9.53
C PRO A 407 10.66 -21.90 8.15
N ALA A 408 11.89 -21.66 7.73
CA ALA A 408 12.21 -21.26 6.37
C ALA A 408 11.71 -22.36 5.42
N PRO A 409 10.95 -22.01 4.38
CA PRO A 409 10.50 -22.99 3.41
C PRO A 409 11.71 -23.64 2.76
N GLN A 410 11.70 -24.97 2.68
CA GLN A 410 12.75 -25.71 2.01
C GLN A 410 12.63 -25.43 0.52
N ALA A 411 13.67 -24.81 -0.07
CA ALA A 411 13.75 -24.69 -1.51
C ALA A 411 13.59 -26.11 -2.11
N PRO A 412 12.74 -26.30 -3.13
CA PRO A 412 12.57 -27.61 -3.73
C PRO A 412 13.94 -28.09 -4.18
N THR A 413 14.45 -29.16 -3.54
CA THR A 413 15.70 -29.81 -3.95
C THR A 413 15.59 -30.04 -5.45
N ALA A 414 16.46 -29.40 -6.23
CA ALA A 414 16.42 -29.45 -7.67
C ALA A 414 16.26 -30.91 -8.10
N ARG A 415 15.03 -31.30 -8.50
CA ARG A 415 14.81 -32.61 -9.09
C ARG A 415 15.70 -32.62 -10.31
N ARG A 416 16.80 -33.37 -10.24
CA ARG A 416 17.66 -33.67 -11.39
C ARG A 416 16.71 -34.12 -12.50
N ARG A 417 16.50 -33.25 -13.50
CA ARG A 417 15.79 -33.61 -14.71
C ARG A 417 16.64 -34.68 -15.37
N HIS A 418 16.30 -35.95 -15.13
CA HIS A 418 16.72 -37.03 -16.00
C HIS A 418 16.08 -36.75 -17.36
N VAL A 419 16.87 -36.18 -18.26
CA VAL A 419 16.54 -36.09 -19.68
C VAL A 419 16.57 -37.52 -20.20
N ALA A 420 15.42 -38.20 -20.18
CA ALA A 420 15.22 -39.42 -20.93
C ALA A 420 15.23 -39.04 -22.41
N ARG A 421 16.36 -39.30 -23.06
CA ARG A 421 16.55 -39.16 -24.51
C ARG A 421 15.73 -40.29 -25.17
N ALA A 422 14.48 -40.03 -25.52
CA ALA A 422 13.68 -40.94 -26.31
C ALA A 422 14.14 -40.85 -27.77
N THR A 423 14.94 -41.82 -28.20
CA THR A 423 15.28 -42.09 -29.60
C THR A 423 14.00 -42.42 -30.35
N ALA A 424 13.65 -41.59 -31.34
CA ALA A 424 12.55 -41.87 -32.26
C ALA A 424 12.96 -43.01 -33.20
N ALA A 425 12.33 -44.17 -33.04
CA ALA A 425 12.34 -45.24 -34.03
C ALA A 425 11.22 -44.99 -35.04
N VAL A 426 11.63 -44.84 -36.30
CA VAL A 426 10.80 -44.74 -37.49
C VAL A 426 9.97 -46.03 -37.66
N LEU A 427 8.65 -45.90 -37.76
CA LEU A 427 7.79 -46.93 -38.35
C LEU A 427 7.07 -46.31 -39.55
N ALA A 428 7.34 -46.90 -40.72
CA ALA A 428 6.72 -46.58 -42.00
C ALA A 428 5.26 -47.06 -42.04
N PRO A 429 4.40 -46.46 -42.88
CA PRO A 429 3.04 -46.93 -43.08
C PRO A 429 3.01 -48.11 -44.06
N ASP A 430 2.42 -49.22 -43.63
CA ASP A 430 2.04 -50.33 -44.51
C ASP A 430 0.71 -49.99 -45.21
N ASN A 431 0.78 -49.92 -46.54
CA ASN A 431 -0.37 -49.92 -47.44
C ASN A 431 -0.61 -51.36 -47.87
N SER A 432 -1.77 -51.95 -47.58
CA SER A 432 -2.46 -52.86 -48.52
C SER A 432 -3.84 -53.32 -48.05
N ALA A 433 -4.77 -53.26 -49.02
CA ALA A 433 -6.07 -53.92 -49.19
C ALA A 433 -7.27 -53.43 -48.35
#